data_AF-A0A8H5M313-F1
#
_entry.id   AF-A0A8H5M313-F1
#
_cell.length_a   1.000
_cell.length_b   1.000
_cell.length_c   1.000
_cell.angle_alpha   90.00
_cell.angle_beta   90.00
_cell.angle_gamma   90.00
#
_symmetry.space_group_name_H-M   'P 1'
#
loop_
_entity.id
_entity.type
_entity.pdbx_description
1 polymer ?
#
loop_
_entity_poly.entity_id
_entity_poly.type
_entity_poly.pdbx_seq_one_letter_code
_entity_poly.pdbx_strand_id
1 'polypeptide(L)'
;MTRTARASFPRAIIKDRSESKSGLDKSVRKNGAGAHSWGSLADEKDLEFAAMDDEELELGEELVESLSSSDNLSSHSESLEEKKPGLQRTNSAPTHDELETAKKFRKNALKTANLDLSAIARTSYAVAASPKSAVAITSDAQVTVSPRLHLIMII
;
A
#
# COMPACT_ATOMS: atom_id res chain seq x y z
N MET A 1 -6.34 11.76 22.26
CA MET A 1 -5.00 12.04 22.82
C MET A 1 -5.08 13.30 23.67
N THR A 2 -4.76 13.23 24.96
CA THR A 2 -4.76 14.39 25.88
C THR A 2 -3.32 14.77 26.23
N ARG A 3 -2.95 16.04 26.08
CA ARG A 3 -1.65 16.57 26.53
C ARG A 3 -1.66 16.67 28.06
N THR A 4 -0.68 16.07 28.72
CA THR A 4 -0.56 16.11 30.19
C THR A 4 -0.06 17.48 30.66
N ALA A 5 -0.27 17.84 31.94
CA ALA A 5 0.29 19.07 32.53
C ALA A 5 1.82 19.17 32.45
N ARG A 6 2.52 18.06 32.15
CA ARG A 6 3.96 18.07 31.87
C ARG A 6 4.28 18.47 30.43
N ALA A 7 3.36 18.26 29.50
CA ALA A 7 3.51 18.68 28.11
C ALA A 7 3.30 20.19 27.91
N SER A 8 2.71 20.89 28.89
CA SER A 8 2.57 22.36 28.87
C SER A 8 3.80 23.10 29.41
N PHE A 9 4.83 22.41 29.92
CA PHE A 9 6.06 23.08 30.32
C PHE A 9 6.76 23.70 29.08
N PRO A 10 7.34 24.91 29.18
CA PRO A 10 7.93 25.61 28.03
C PRO A 10 9.00 24.78 27.32
N ARG A 11 9.85 24.09 28.09
CA ARG A 11 10.88 23.19 27.56
C ARG A 11 10.32 21.94 26.88
N ALA A 12 9.16 21.47 27.28
CA ALA A 12 8.49 20.36 26.62
C ALA A 12 7.92 20.82 25.28
N ILE A 13 7.26 21.98 25.24
CA ILE A 13 6.73 22.59 24.02
C ILE A 13 7.83 22.84 22.99
N ILE A 14 8.97 23.42 23.40
CA ILE A 14 10.11 23.68 22.50
C ILE A 14 10.65 22.37 21.89
N LYS A 15 10.66 21.27 22.65
CA LYS A 15 11.14 19.97 22.17
C LYS A 15 10.11 19.18 21.37
N ASP A 16 8.82 19.45 21.57
CA ASP A 16 7.71 18.84 20.84
C ASP A 16 7.62 19.37 19.40
N ARG A 17 8.22 20.54 19.14
CA ARG A 17 8.36 21.07 17.79
C ARG A 17 9.33 20.18 17.01
N SER A 18 8.92 19.75 15.82
CA SER A 18 9.74 19.00 14.87
C SER A 18 10.86 19.84 14.24
N GLU A 19 11.40 20.81 15.00
CA GLU A 19 12.47 21.69 14.58
C GLU A 19 13.81 20.95 14.64
N SER A 20 14.64 21.19 13.62
CA SER A 20 15.93 20.51 13.51
C SER A 20 16.93 21.06 14.52
N LYS A 21 17.60 20.17 15.27
CA LYS A 21 18.68 20.56 16.19
C LYS A 21 19.98 20.95 15.48
N SER A 22 20.08 20.70 14.17
CA SER A 22 21.29 20.93 13.38
C SER A 22 21.32 22.33 12.74
N GLY A 23 20.27 23.15 12.90
CA GLY A 23 20.16 24.46 12.25
C GLY A 23 19.98 24.40 10.72
N LEU A 24 19.93 23.19 10.15
CA LEU A 24 19.68 22.97 8.73
C LEU A 24 18.18 22.80 8.54
N ASP A 25 17.59 23.54 7.60
CA ASP A 25 16.19 23.33 7.25
C ASP A 25 16.03 21.92 6.63
N LYS A 26 15.12 21.13 7.20
CA LYS A 26 14.79 19.77 6.77
C LYS A 26 13.44 19.71 6.04
N SER A 27 12.77 20.85 5.87
CA SER A 27 11.46 20.95 5.24
C SER A 27 11.45 20.27 3.87
N VAL A 28 12.44 20.59 3.03
CA VAL A 28 12.56 20.02 1.69
C VAL A 28 14.04 19.80 1.36
N ARG A 29 14.50 18.55 1.44
CA ARG A 29 15.87 18.21 1.05
C ARG A 29 16.01 18.35 -0.47
N LYS A 30 17.02 19.11 -0.94
CA LYS A 30 17.30 19.35 -2.37
C LYS A 30 16.07 19.91 -3.14
N ASN A 31 15.23 20.71 -2.50
CA ASN A 31 14.03 21.29 -3.09
C ASN A 31 13.05 20.28 -3.70
N GLY A 32 13.08 19.02 -3.23
CA GLY A 32 12.18 17.97 -3.70
C GLY A 32 12.73 17.23 -4.91
N ALA A 33 13.90 17.62 -5.42
CA ALA A 33 14.56 16.93 -6.52
C ALA A 33 15.16 15.57 -6.09
N GLY A 34 15.16 14.62 -7.02
CA GLY A 34 15.81 13.30 -6.91
C GLY A 34 14.84 12.11 -6.93
N ALA A 35 15.37 10.93 -7.26
CA ALA A 35 14.60 9.70 -7.52
C ALA A 35 13.72 9.18 -6.36
N HIS A 36 14.01 9.59 -5.13
CA HIS A 36 13.25 9.19 -3.93
C HIS A 36 12.62 10.38 -3.21
N SER A 37 12.56 11.53 -3.88
CA SER A 37 11.91 12.74 -3.40
C SER A 37 10.54 12.89 -4.06
N TRP A 38 9.72 13.80 -3.56
CA TRP A 38 8.34 14.01 -4.04
C TRP A 38 8.24 14.84 -5.34
N GLY A 39 9.36 15.12 -6.01
CA GLY A 39 9.41 16.01 -7.15
C GLY A 39 9.77 17.44 -6.77
N SER A 40 10.41 18.14 -7.69
CA SER A 40 10.80 19.55 -7.57
C SER A 40 9.74 20.42 -8.24
N LEU A 41 9.40 21.54 -7.61
CA LEU A 41 8.48 22.53 -8.21
C LEU A 41 9.04 23.16 -9.49
N ALA A 42 10.36 23.16 -9.68
CA ALA A 42 10.97 23.67 -10.91
C ALA A 42 10.66 22.78 -12.13
N ASP A 43 10.42 21.49 -11.89
CA ASP A 43 10.25 20.47 -12.94
C ASP A 43 8.75 20.18 -13.18
N GLU A 44 7.85 20.83 -12.44
CA GLU A 44 6.40 20.61 -12.49
C GLU A 44 5.85 20.69 -13.92
N LYS A 45 6.21 21.75 -14.65
CA LYS A 45 5.76 21.97 -16.03
C LYS A 45 6.13 20.80 -16.94
N ASP A 46 7.38 20.34 -16.89
CA ASP A 46 7.86 19.30 -17.81
C ASP A 46 7.23 17.94 -17.46
N LEU A 47 7.00 17.67 -16.18
CA LEU A 47 6.28 16.48 -15.71
C LEU A 47 4.82 16.48 -16.14
N GLU A 48 4.15 17.63 -16.13
CA GLU A 48 2.77 17.75 -16.64
C GLU A 48 2.68 17.44 -18.14
N PHE A 49 3.59 17.98 -18.96
CA PHE A 49 3.61 17.68 -20.40
C PHE A 49 3.90 16.20 -20.68
N ALA A 50 4.91 15.63 -20.01
CA ALA A 50 5.23 14.21 -20.17
C ALA A 50 4.04 13.31 -19.77
N ALA A 51 3.33 13.66 -18.70
CA ALA A 51 2.14 12.91 -18.29
C ALA A 51 0.99 12.99 -19.31
N MET A 52 0.80 14.13 -19.98
CA MET A 52 -0.18 14.26 -21.07
C MET A 52 0.21 13.39 -22.28
N ASP A 53 1.49 13.38 -22.64
CA ASP A 53 1.99 12.55 -23.75
C ASP A 53 1.83 11.05 -23.43
N ASP A 54 2.11 10.65 -22.19
CA ASP A 54 1.93 9.26 -21.71
C ASP A 54 0.44 8.85 -21.74
N GLU A 55 -0.49 9.72 -21.33
CA GLU A 55 -1.94 9.46 -21.40
C GLU A 55 -2.42 9.31 -22.85
N GLU A 56 -1.95 10.14 -23.78
CA GLU A 56 -2.30 10.05 -25.20
C GLU A 56 -1.85 8.71 -25.80
N LEU A 57 -0.65 8.26 -25.42
CA LEU A 57 -0.10 6.98 -25.85
C LEU A 57 -0.93 5.81 -25.30
N GLU A 58 -1.20 5.80 -23.98
CA GLU A 58 -1.97 4.74 -23.33
C GLU A 58 -3.40 4.62 -23.91
N LEU A 59 -4.06 5.75 -24.18
CA LEU A 59 -5.40 5.77 -24.78
C LEU A 59 -5.37 5.23 -26.23
N GLY A 60 -4.35 5.59 -27.00
CA GLY A 60 -4.14 5.06 -28.34
C GLY A 60 -3.95 3.54 -28.34
N GLU A 61 -3.13 3.03 -27.42
CA GLU A 61 -2.92 1.59 -27.24
C GLU A 61 -4.20 0.86 -26.79
N GLU A 62 -4.96 1.41 -25.84
CA GLU A 62 -6.24 0.85 -25.37
C GLU A 62 -7.26 0.78 -26.52
N LEU A 63 -7.32 1.81 -27.38
CA LEU A 63 -8.20 1.83 -28.54
C LEU A 63 -7.83 0.75 -29.56
N VAL A 64 -6.53 0.60 -29.84
CA VAL A 64 -6.03 -0.44 -30.77
C VAL A 64 -6.28 -1.84 -30.21
N GLU A 65 -6.04 -2.06 -28.91
CA GLU A 65 -6.30 -3.34 -28.25
C GLU A 65 -7.81 -3.68 -28.25
N SER A 66 -8.67 -2.68 -28.01
CA SER A 66 -10.14 -2.83 -28.08
C SER A 66 -10.63 -3.16 -29.48
N LEU A 67 -10.11 -2.51 -30.51
CA LEU A 67 -10.45 -2.79 -31.91
C LEU A 67 -9.97 -4.18 -32.35
N SER A 68 -8.78 -4.61 -31.90
CA SER A 68 -8.25 -5.95 -32.20
C SER A 68 -9.03 -7.08 -31.51
N SER A 69 -9.64 -6.80 -30.36
CA SER A 69 -10.45 -7.76 -29.59
C SER A 69 -11.89 -7.89 -30.12
N SER A 70 -12.35 -6.92 -30.91
CA SER A 70 -13.73 -6.88 -31.44
C SER A 70 -13.98 -7.83 -32.62
N ASP A 71 -12.95 -8.37 -33.28
CA ASP A 71 -13.12 -9.22 -34.47
C ASP A 71 -13.62 -10.65 -34.17
N ASN A 72 -13.80 -11.03 -32.89
CA ASN A 72 -14.31 -12.35 -32.48
C ASN A 72 -15.77 -12.37 -31.95
N LEU A 73 -16.51 -11.25 -32.03
CA LEU A 73 -17.90 -11.18 -31.55
C LEU A 73 -18.85 -10.62 -32.62
N SER A 74 -18.80 -11.19 -33.83
CA SER A 74 -19.87 -11.02 -34.82
C SER A 74 -21.00 -12.03 -34.57
N SER A 75 -22.00 -11.61 -33.78
CA SER A 75 -23.44 -11.88 -34.00
C SER A 75 -24.25 -11.61 -32.73
N HIS A 76 -24.53 -10.33 -32.43
CA HIS A 76 -25.89 -9.90 -32.07
C HIS A 76 -25.97 -8.38 -32.16
N SER A 77 -26.66 -7.90 -33.18
CA SER A 77 -26.91 -6.48 -33.40
C SER A 77 -28.05 -5.96 -32.54
N GLU A 78 -27.92 -4.68 -32.17
CA GLU A 78 -28.96 -3.72 -31.76
C GLU A 78 -29.42 -3.72 -30.29
N SER A 79 -28.89 -2.77 -29.51
CA SER A 79 -29.66 -1.63 -28.99
C SER A 79 -28.92 -0.97 -27.81
N LEU A 80 -28.52 0.29 -28.02
CA LEU A 80 -28.31 1.40 -27.09
C LEU A 80 -28.23 1.11 -25.56
N GLU A 81 -27.14 1.62 -24.96
CA GLU A 81 -26.79 1.68 -23.53
C GLU A 81 -26.21 0.42 -22.87
N GLU A 82 -24.90 0.24 -23.04
CA GLU A 82 -24.12 -0.73 -22.30
C GLU A 82 -23.82 -0.23 -20.87
N LYS A 83 -24.78 -0.48 -19.98
CA LYS A 83 -24.48 -0.65 -18.55
C LYS A 83 -23.38 -1.71 -18.45
N LYS A 84 -22.19 -1.32 -17.96
CA LYS A 84 -21.17 -2.23 -17.42
C LYS A 84 -21.89 -3.42 -16.78
N PRO A 85 -21.55 -4.69 -17.08
CA PRO A 85 -22.22 -5.82 -16.45
C PRO A 85 -22.03 -5.66 -14.96
N GLY A 86 -23.09 -5.20 -14.29
CA GLY A 86 -23.11 -5.04 -12.86
C GLY A 86 -22.74 -6.39 -12.32
N LEU A 87 -21.59 -6.46 -11.64
CA LEU A 87 -21.07 -7.69 -11.07
C LEU A 87 -22.15 -8.19 -10.12
N GLN A 88 -23.03 -9.05 -10.63
CA GLN A 88 -24.13 -9.64 -9.90
C GLN A 88 -23.44 -10.54 -8.90
N ARG A 89 -23.21 -10.01 -7.70
CA ARG A 89 -22.82 -10.79 -6.54
C ARG A 89 -23.97 -11.78 -6.36
N THR A 90 -23.77 -13.01 -6.81
CA THR A 90 -24.68 -14.10 -6.49
C THR A 90 -24.67 -14.21 -4.98
N ASN A 91 -25.78 -13.83 -4.34
CA ASN A 91 -25.92 -13.81 -2.87
C ASN A 91 -26.00 -15.22 -2.26
N SER A 92 -25.71 -16.27 -3.02
CA SER A 92 -25.58 -17.63 -2.50
C SER A 92 -24.25 -17.73 -1.75
N ALA A 93 -24.33 -17.69 -0.42
CA ALA A 93 -23.20 -18.06 0.42
C ALA A 93 -22.75 -19.49 0.02
N PRO A 94 -21.45 -19.72 -0.22
CA PRO A 94 -20.96 -21.03 -0.59
C PRO A 94 -21.23 -22.04 0.53
N THR A 95 -21.65 -23.24 0.16
CA THR A 95 -21.92 -24.32 1.10
C THR A 95 -20.62 -24.83 1.72
N HIS A 96 -20.73 -25.55 2.85
CA HIS A 96 -19.54 -26.06 3.56
C HIS A 96 -18.70 -27.00 2.68
N ASP A 97 -19.36 -27.84 1.88
CA ASP A 97 -18.71 -28.80 0.99
C ASP A 97 -17.94 -28.10 -0.15
N GLU A 98 -18.49 -27.02 -0.70
CA GLU A 98 -17.82 -26.17 -1.69
C GLU A 98 -16.59 -25.47 -1.09
N LEU A 99 -16.65 -25.05 0.17
CA LEU A 99 -15.50 -24.46 0.86
C LEU A 99 -14.36 -25.47 1.06
N GLU A 100 -14.66 -26.73 1.39
CA GLU A 100 -13.63 -27.77 1.57
C GLU A 100 -12.96 -28.15 0.25
N THR A 101 -13.76 -28.32 -0.81
CA THR A 101 -13.25 -28.65 -2.14
C THR A 101 -12.37 -27.52 -2.68
N ALA A 102 -12.78 -26.27 -2.53
CA ALA A 102 -11.99 -25.08 -2.88
C ALA A 102 -10.66 -25.01 -2.09
N LYS A 103 -10.68 -25.33 -0.79
CA LYS A 103 -9.45 -25.41 0.03
C LYS A 103 -8.50 -26.52 -0.45
N LYS A 104 -9.02 -27.70 -0.80
CA LYS A 104 -8.22 -28.82 -1.33
C LYS A 104 -7.60 -28.47 -2.67
N PHE A 105 -8.36 -27.82 -3.57
CA PHE A 105 -7.85 -27.33 -4.85
C PHE A 105 -6.68 -26.36 -4.64
N ARG A 106 -6.84 -25.32 -3.82
CA ARG A 106 -5.78 -24.33 -3.57
C ARG A 106 -4.53 -24.92 -2.92
N LYS A 107 -4.68 -25.91 -2.04
CA LYS A 107 -3.54 -26.62 -1.41
C LYS A 107 -2.72 -27.43 -2.43
N ASN A 108 -3.35 -27.91 -3.49
CA ASN A 108 -2.70 -28.74 -4.51
C ASN A 108 -2.31 -27.94 -5.77
N ALA A 109 -2.94 -26.79 -6.03
CA ALA A 109 -2.66 -25.93 -7.18
C ALA A 109 -1.22 -25.41 -7.22
N LEU A 110 -0.57 -25.23 -6.06
CA LEU A 110 0.84 -24.80 -5.98
C LEU A 110 1.83 -25.95 -6.26
N LYS A 111 1.37 -27.19 -6.35
CA LYS A 111 2.23 -28.37 -6.60
C LYS A 111 2.36 -28.71 -8.09
N THR A 112 1.50 -28.14 -8.93
CA THR A 112 1.49 -28.40 -10.37
C THR A 112 2.22 -27.28 -11.11
N ALA A 113 3.08 -27.63 -12.07
CA ALA A 113 3.80 -26.65 -12.90
C ALA A 113 2.86 -25.79 -13.78
N ASN A 114 1.70 -26.34 -14.15
CA ASN A 114 0.66 -25.65 -14.90
C ASN A 114 -0.43 -25.18 -13.94
N LEU A 115 -0.36 -23.91 -13.57
CA LEU A 115 -1.19 -23.31 -12.53
C LEU A 115 -2.35 -22.54 -13.18
N ASP A 116 -3.57 -23.07 -13.08
CA ASP A 116 -4.77 -22.43 -13.64
C ASP A 116 -5.21 -21.23 -12.77
N LEU A 117 -4.82 -20.04 -13.21
CA LEU A 117 -5.16 -18.78 -12.56
C LEU A 117 -6.67 -18.53 -12.50
N SER A 118 -7.42 -19.01 -13.51
CA SER A 118 -8.87 -18.82 -13.58
C SER A 118 -9.59 -19.61 -12.48
N ALA A 119 -9.13 -20.84 -12.21
CA ALA A 119 -9.65 -21.67 -11.14
C ALA A 119 -9.27 -21.13 -9.73
N ILE A 120 -8.10 -20.50 -9.60
CA ILE A 120 -7.68 -19.83 -8.36
C ILE A 120 -8.54 -18.59 -8.08
N ALA A 121 -8.89 -17.81 -9.11
CA ALA A 121 -9.79 -16.68 -8.97
C ALA A 121 -11.17 -17.12 -8.51
N ARG A 122 -11.71 -18.19 -9.11
CA ARG A 122 -13.01 -18.79 -8.74
C ARG A 122 -13.04 -19.30 -7.30
N THR A 123 -11.92 -19.78 -6.76
CA THR A 123 -11.83 -20.34 -5.39
C THR A 123 -11.33 -19.35 -4.33
N SER A 124 -11.15 -18.07 -4.69
CA SER A 124 -10.62 -17.02 -3.80
C SER A 124 -11.42 -16.84 -2.50
N TYR A 125 -12.75 -17.03 -2.57
CA TYR A 125 -13.66 -16.92 -1.42
C TYR A 125 -13.33 -17.89 -0.26
N ALA A 126 -12.66 -19.01 -0.54
CA ALA A 126 -12.37 -20.04 0.48
C ALA A 126 -11.27 -19.64 1.49
N VAL A 127 -10.52 -18.57 1.22
CA VAL A 127 -9.40 -18.07 2.05
C VAL A 127 -9.59 -16.57 2.34
N ALA A 128 -10.76 -16.18 2.81
CA ALA A 128 -11.05 -14.82 3.27
C ALA A 128 -10.80 -14.65 4.79
N ALA A 129 -9.67 -15.14 5.29
CA ALA A 129 -9.31 -15.02 6.71
C ALA A 129 -8.03 -14.20 6.87
N SER A 130 -8.13 -13.13 7.68
CA SER A 130 -6.97 -12.31 8.05
C SER A 130 -5.89 -13.17 8.75
N PRO A 131 -4.60 -12.99 8.43
CA PRO A 131 -3.52 -13.70 9.08
C PRO A 131 -3.50 -13.39 10.59
N LYS A 132 -3.69 -14.42 11.41
CA LYS A 132 -3.60 -14.34 12.88
C LYS A 132 -2.13 -14.35 13.32
N SER A 133 -1.38 -13.28 13.05
CA SER A 133 -0.02 -13.15 13.60
C SER A 133 -0.09 -12.53 14.99
N ALA A 134 -0.12 -13.36 16.03
CA ALA A 134 0.05 -12.92 17.40
C ALA A 134 1.56 -12.73 17.68
N VAL A 135 2.09 -11.56 17.34
CA VAL A 135 3.45 -11.19 17.75
C VAL A 135 3.40 -10.71 19.20
N ALA A 136 4.07 -11.44 20.09
CA ALA A 136 4.21 -11.05 21.50
C ALA A 136 5.16 -9.84 21.61
N ILE A 137 4.62 -8.69 21.97
CA ILE A 137 5.40 -7.47 22.24
C ILE A 137 6.02 -7.63 23.63
N THR A 138 7.34 -7.84 23.70
CA THR A 138 8.10 -7.82 24.96
C THR A 138 8.61 -6.41 25.21
N SER A 139 8.24 -5.83 26.36
CA SER A 139 8.68 -4.51 26.79
C SER A 139 9.61 -4.67 28.00
N ASP A 140 10.92 -4.82 27.77
CA ASP A 140 11.89 -4.56 28.83
C ASP A 140 13.25 -4.16 28.24
N ALA A 141 13.63 -2.91 28.45
CA ALA A 141 14.98 -2.41 28.19
C ALA A 141 15.62 -2.12 29.56
N GLN A 142 16.49 -3.02 30.02
CA GLN A 142 17.23 -2.82 31.26
C GLN A 142 18.31 -1.75 31.06
N VAL A 143 18.12 -0.59 31.70
CA VAL A 143 19.14 0.46 31.77
C VAL A 143 19.90 0.30 33.08
N THR A 144 21.11 -0.26 33.02
CA THR A 144 22.02 -0.29 34.15
C THR A 144 22.70 1.07 34.29
N VAL A 145 22.43 1.78 35.39
CA VAL A 145 23.05 3.08 35.69
C VAL A 145 24.25 2.84 36.60
N SER A 146 25.46 3.07 36.08
CA SER A 146 26.71 2.90 36.84
C SER A 146 27.05 4.18 37.62
N PRO A 147 27.28 4.13 38.96
CA PRO A 147 27.59 5.33 39.73
C PRO A 147 29.06 5.76 39.54
N ARG A 148 29.25 7.04 39.20
CA ARG A 148 30.55 7.70 39.00
C ARG A 148 31.12 8.13 40.36
N LEU A 149 32.22 7.51 40.79
CA LEU A 149 32.96 7.86 42.00
C LEU A 149 33.48 9.31 41.92
N HIS A 150 33.11 10.14 42.91
CA HIS A 150 33.69 11.45 43.13
C HIS A 150 34.99 11.30 43.93
N LEU A 151 36.12 11.66 43.32
CA LEU A 151 37.40 11.82 44.01
C LEU A 151 37.43 13.22 44.63
N ILE A 152 37.22 13.30 45.94
CA ILE A 152 37.52 14.49 46.76
C ILE A 152 39.00 14.40 47.12
N MET A 153 39.84 15.28 46.55
CA MET A 153 41.23 15.43 46.95
C MET A 153 41.32 16.63 47.91
N ILE A 154 41.53 16.33 49.18
CA ILE A 154 41.94 17.28 50.22
C ILE A 154 43.47 17.20 50.28
N ILE A 155 44.13 18.34 50.06
CA ILE A 155 45.15 19.03 50.87
C ILE A 155 45.66 20.20 50.02
#